data_AF-A0AAV8ZKM7-F1
#
_entry.id   AF-A0AAV8ZKM7-F1
#
_cell.length_a   1.000
_cell.length_b   1.000
_cell.length_c   1.000
_cell.angle_alpha   90.00
_cell.angle_beta   90.00
_cell.angle_gamma   90.00
#
_symmetry.space_group_name_H-M   'P 1'
#
loop_
_entity.id
_entity.type
_entity.pdbx_description
1 polymer ?
#
loop_
_entity_poly.entity_id
_entity_poly.type
_entity_poly.pdbx_seq_one_letter_code
_entity_poly.pdbx_strand_id
1 'polypeptide(L)'
;MVLLKKINKRSHNFSSKEENILLTLVKDKYARQIECKKTDTNANKCKTEAWLKLAKEFNSYSGEPYRDAQVLRNKFLNMKKKIQKKLF
;
A
#
# COMPACT_ATOMS: atom_id res chain seq x y z
N MET A 1 -29.05 -21.82 2.12
CA MET A 1 -27.71 -21.29 2.46
C MET A 1 -27.79 -19.78 2.54
N VAL A 2 -27.63 -19.19 3.73
CA VAL A 2 -27.68 -17.74 3.91
C VAL A 2 -26.39 -17.12 3.37
N LEU A 3 -26.49 -16.29 2.33
CA LEU A 3 -25.40 -15.44 1.87
C LEU A 3 -25.08 -14.45 2.98
N LEU A 4 -23.98 -14.67 3.72
CA LEU A 4 -23.42 -13.69 4.64
C LEU A 4 -23.02 -12.45 3.82
N LYS A 5 -23.87 -11.42 3.85
CA LYS A 5 -23.58 -10.09 3.34
C LYS A 5 -22.33 -9.60 4.07
N LYS A 6 -21.17 -9.58 3.40
CA LYS A 6 -19.91 -9.08 3.95
C LYS A 6 -20.11 -7.62 4.34
N ILE A 7 -20.35 -7.36 5.63
CA ILE A 7 -20.44 -6.00 6.18
C ILE A 7 -19.07 -5.37 5.94
N ASN A 8 -19.01 -4.43 4.99
CA ASN A 8 -17.77 -3.71 4.67
C ASN A 8 -17.50 -2.70 5.79
N LYS A 9 -16.94 -3.19 6.89
CA LYS A 9 -16.52 -2.34 8.01
C LYS A 9 -15.45 -1.39 7.47
N ARG A 10 -15.73 -0.09 7.46
CA ARG A 10 -14.79 0.91 6.96
C ARG A 10 -13.46 0.75 7.72
N SER A 11 -12.38 0.54 6.98
CA SER A 11 -11.03 0.59 7.52
C SER A 11 -10.82 1.94 8.21
N HIS A 12 -10.11 1.95 9.34
CA HIS A 12 -9.65 3.18 9.98
C HIS A 12 -8.91 4.06 8.96
N ASN A 13 -9.06 5.38 9.09
CA ASN A 13 -8.30 6.33 8.27
C ASN A 13 -6.80 6.17 8.53
N PHE A 14 -5.99 6.56 7.55
CA PHE A 14 -4.54 6.65 7.71
C PHE A 14 -4.21 7.96 8.42
N SER A 15 -3.41 7.86 9.48
CA SER A 15 -2.76 9.00 10.12
C SER A 15 -1.59 9.52 9.28
N SER A 16 -1.18 10.77 9.52
CA SER A 16 0.02 11.34 8.87
C SER A 16 1.29 10.54 9.19
N LYS A 17 1.37 9.94 10.39
CA LYS A 17 2.47 9.05 10.77
C LYS A 17 2.51 7.81 9.88
N GLU A 18 1.37 7.13 9.69
CA GLU A 18 1.27 5.97 8.80
C GLU A 18 1.60 6.36 7.35
N GLU A 19 1.11 7.50 6.86
CA GLU A 19 1.46 7.99 5.51
C GLU A 19 2.97 8.19 5.35
N ASN A 20 3.63 8.81 6.34
CA ASN A 20 5.08 9.02 6.33
C ASN A 20 5.86 7.70 6.37
N ILE A 21 5.46 6.73 7.19
CA ILE A 21 6.10 5.41 7.23
C ILE A 21 5.97 4.73 5.86
N LEU A 22 4.76 4.73 5.28
CA LEU A 22 4.51 4.13 3.96
C LEU A 22 5.37 4.78 2.88
N LEU A 23 5.41 6.11 2.81
CA LEU A 23 6.22 6.83 1.82
C LEU A 23 7.71 6.56 1.99
N THR A 24 8.20 6.54 3.23
CA THR A 24 9.61 6.28 3.55
C THR A 24 10.01 4.87 3.12
N LEU A 25 9.23 3.84 3.48
CA LEU A 25 9.51 2.47 3.08
C LEU A 25 9.50 2.29 1.56
N VAL A 26 8.51 2.87 0.87
CA VAL A 26 8.49 2.81 -0.60
C VAL A 26 9.73 3.47 -1.18
N LYS A 27 10.06 4.70 -0.76
CA LYS A 27 11.17 5.48 -1.31
C LYS A 27 12.53 4.82 -1.06
N ASP A 28 12.76 4.36 0.16
CA ASP A 28 14.10 3.98 0.59
C ASP A 28 14.43 2.50 0.33
N LYS A 29 13.41 1.62 0.28
CA LYS A 29 13.63 0.16 0.21
C LYS A 29 12.97 -0.54 -0.97
N TYR A 30 11.79 -0.09 -1.40
CA TYR A 30 10.96 -0.85 -2.35
C TYR A 30 10.70 -0.13 -3.68
N ALA A 31 11.31 1.05 -3.90
CA ALA A 31 11.02 1.90 -5.05
C ALA A 31 11.26 1.18 -6.38
N ARG A 32 12.39 0.48 -6.52
CA ARG A 32 12.76 -0.23 -7.75
C ARG A 32 11.70 -1.24 -8.20
N GLN A 33 11.10 -1.97 -7.27
CA GLN A 33 10.09 -2.98 -7.56
C GLN A 33 8.71 -2.33 -7.76
N ILE A 34 8.31 -1.45 -6.85
CA ILE A 34 6.96 -0.85 -6.84
C ILE A 34 6.76 0.13 -8.00
N GLU A 35 7.75 0.96 -8.31
CA GLU A 35 7.71 1.97 -9.37
C GLU A 35 8.14 1.42 -10.74
N CYS A 36 8.46 0.11 -10.82
CA CYS A 36 8.78 -0.52 -12.09
C CYS A 36 7.60 -0.38 -13.08
N LYS A 37 7.86 0.09 -14.31
CA LYS A 37 6.84 0.27 -15.34
C LYS A 37 6.48 -1.02 -16.10
N LYS A 38 7.28 -2.08 -15.96
CA LYS A 38 7.04 -3.36 -16.64
C LYS A 38 5.76 -4.03 -16.13
N THR A 39 5.04 -4.68 -17.02
CA THR A 39 3.74 -5.32 -16.77
C THR A 39 3.74 -6.82 -17.07
N ASP A 40 4.90 -7.39 -17.40
CA ASP A 40 5.04 -8.83 -17.59
C ASP A 40 4.76 -9.62 -16.29
N THR A 41 4.46 -10.91 -16.45
CA THR A 41 4.08 -11.80 -15.34
C THR A 41 5.10 -11.80 -14.21
N ASN A 42 6.40 -11.78 -14.52
CA ASN A 42 7.45 -11.81 -13.52
C ASN A 42 7.54 -10.46 -12.78
N ALA A 43 7.48 -9.34 -13.51
CA ALA A 43 7.42 -8.02 -12.90
C ALA A 43 6.21 -7.85 -11.96
N ASN A 44 5.04 -8.38 -12.33
CA ASN A 44 3.84 -8.34 -11.50
C ASN A 44 3.97 -9.20 -10.23
N LYS A 45 4.61 -10.37 -10.32
CA LYS A 45 4.93 -11.20 -9.16
C LYS A 45 5.90 -10.46 -8.21
N CYS A 46 6.99 -9.90 -8.74
CA CYS A 46 7.94 -9.13 -7.94
C CYS A 46 7.29 -7.92 -7.24
N LYS A 47 6.38 -7.21 -7.89
CA LYS A 47 5.59 -6.13 -7.29
C LYS A 47 4.73 -6.63 -6.14
N THR A 48 4.03 -7.75 -6.35
CA THR A 48 3.18 -8.37 -5.33
C THR A 48 4.00 -8.76 -4.10
N GLU A 49 5.13 -9.43 -4.31
CA GLU A 49 6.06 -9.80 -3.23
C GLU A 49 6.62 -8.58 -2.49
N ALA A 50 6.97 -7.51 -3.22
CA ALA A 50 7.43 -6.26 -2.62
C ALA A 50 6.35 -5.65 -1.71
N TRP A 51 5.08 -5.64 -2.14
CA TRP A 51 3.98 -5.16 -1.30
C TRP A 51 3.74 -6.03 -0.07
N LEU A 52 3.89 -7.35 -0.17
CA LEU A 52 3.76 -8.25 0.98
C LEU A 52 4.87 -8.02 2.01
N LYS A 53 6.12 -7.88 1.55
CA LYS A 53 7.28 -7.58 2.41
C LYS A 53 7.14 -6.20 3.07
N LEU A 54 6.77 -5.20 2.27
CA LEU A 54 6.50 -3.85 2.78
C LEU A 54 5.40 -3.87 3.83
N ALA A 55 4.31 -4.61 3.63
CA ALA A 55 3.22 -4.68 4.61
C ALA A 55 3.70 -5.27 5.95
N LYS A 56 4.49 -6.35 5.93
CA LYS A 56 5.06 -6.95 7.15
C LYS A 56 5.90 -5.93 7.91
N GLU A 57 6.77 -5.22 7.20
CA GLU A 57 7.67 -4.23 7.77
C GLU A 57 6.91 -2.98 8.27
N PHE A 58 5.96 -2.49 7.48
CA PHE A 58 5.08 -1.37 7.85
C PHE A 58 4.36 -1.65 9.17
N ASN A 59 3.72 -2.82 9.30
CA ASN A 59 2.95 -3.17 10.49
C ASN A 59 3.85 -3.32 11.73
N SER A 60 5.15 -3.63 11.56
CA SER A 60 6.12 -3.64 12.66
C SER A 60 6.44 -2.23 13.18
N TYR A 61 6.27 -1.19 12.35
CA TYR A 61 6.51 0.21 12.72
C TYR A 61 5.23 0.97 13.12
N SER A 62 4.11 0.65 12.48
CA SER A 62 2.84 1.36 12.70
C SER A 62 2.11 0.90 13.95
N GLY A 63 2.27 -0.37 14.35
CA GLY A 63 1.38 -1.00 15.32
C GLY A 63 -0.01 -1.24 14.72
N GLU A 64 -1.05 -1.07 15.52
CA GLU A 64 -2.45 -1.20 15.08
C GLU A 64 -2.98 0.11 14.45
N PRO A 65 -3.92 0.02 13.48
CA PRO A 65 -4.52 -1.19 12.96
C PRO A 65 -3.65 -1.86 11.88
N TYR A 66 -3.67 -3.20 11.85
CA TYR A 66 -3.00 -3.95 10.78
C TYR A 66 -3.47 -3.53 9.38
N ARG A 67 -2.51 -3.26 8.49
CA ARG A 67 -2.74 -2.88 7.08
C ARG A 67 -2.24 -3.98 6.16
N ASP A 68 -3.13 -4.55 5.36
CA ASP A 68 -2.73 -5.49 4.33
C ASP A 68 -2.02 -4.80 3.15
N ALA A 69 -1.31 -5.60 2.35
CA ALA A 69 -0.58 -5.15 1.17
C ALA A 69 -1.45 -4.39 0.16
N GLN A 70 -2.72 -4.79 0.00
CA GLN A 70 -3.63 -4.15 -0.96
C GLN A 70 -4.08 -2.77 -0.49
N VAL A 71 -4.37 -2.61 0.80
CA VAL A 71 -4.73 -1.35 1.45
C VAL A 71 -3.57 -0.36 1.36
N LEU A 72 -2.33 -0.80 1.66
CA LEU A 72 -1.13 0.04 1.53
C LEU A 72 -0.88 0.46 0.08
N ARG A 73 -0.99 -0.47 -0.88
CA ARG A 73 -0.87 -0.17 -2.30
C ARG A 73 -1.89 0.89 -2.73
N ASN A 74 -3.16 0.70 -2.39
CA ASN A 74 -4.22 1.64 -2.74
C ASN A 74 -3.97 3.02 -2.12
N LYS A 75 -3.56 3.07 -0.85
CA LYS A 75 -3.23 4.32 -0.17
C LYS A 75 -2.08 5.05 -0.88
N PHE A 76 -0.99 4.35 -1.20
CA PHE A 76 0.15 4.93 -1.92
C PHE A 76 -0.26 5.50 -3.28
N LEU A 77 -1.01 4.75 -4.08
CA LEU A 77 -1.48 5.21 -5.39
C LEU A 77 -2.39 6.44 -5.28
N ASN A 78 -3.25 6.49 -4.26
CA ASN A 78 -4.11 7.64 -4.01
C ASN A 78 -3.29 8.88 -3.61
N MET A 79 -2.26 8.72 -2.76
CA MET A 79 -1.35 9.82 -2.41
C MET A 79 -0.60 10.35 -3.65
N LYS A 80 -0.09 9.44 -4.49
CA LYS A 80 0.60 9.81 -5.73
C LYS A 80 -0.29 10.58 -6.69
N LYS A 81 -1.53 10.14 -6.89
CA LYS A 81 -2.54 10.85 -7.69
C LYS A 81 -2.84 12.24 -7.11
N LYS A 82 -2.94 12.37 -5.78
CA LYS A 82 -3.20 13.65 -5.10
C LYS A 82 -2.08 14.65 -5.32
N ILE A 83 -0.82 14.20 -5.33
CA ILE A 83 0.34 15.05 -5.64
C ILE A 83 0.31 15.49 -7.10
N GLN A 84 0.09 14.56 -8.04
CA GLN A 84 0.00 14.89 -9.46
C GLN A 84 -1.08 15.93 -9.74
N LYS A 85 -2.27 15.80 -9.14
CA LYS A 85 -3.36 16.77 -9.28
C LYS A 85 -3.08 18.17 -8.71
N LYS A 86 -2.10 18.34 -7.83
CA LYS A 86 -1.70 19.65 -7.30
C LYS A 86 -0.68 20.37 -8.19
N LEU A 87 -0.05 19.64 -9.11
CA LEU A 87 0.95 20.15 -10.04
C LEU A 87 0.34 20.59 -11.38
N PHE A 88 -0.97 20.41 -11.54
CA PHE A 88 -1.81 20.89 -12.63
C PHE A 88 -2.86 21.83 -12.05
#